data_AF-A0A293MJS4-F1
#
_entry.id   AF-A0A293MJS4-F1
#
_cell.length_a   1.000
_cell.length_b   1.000
_cell.length_c   1.000
_cell.angle_alpha   90.00
_cell.angle_beta   90.00
_cell.angle_gamma   90.00
#
_symmetry.space_group_name_H-M   'P 1'
#
loop_
_entity.id
_entity.type
_entity.pdbx_description
1 polymer ?
#
loop_
_entity_poly.entity_id
_entity_poly.type
_entity_poly.pdbx_seq_one_letter_code
_entity_poly.pdbx_strand_id
1 'polypeptide(L)'
;MGDADEEESDNECDSSESEDDFTDILRGMIKMVSEARSSLLRKKENPGMMIQFLRMYEDDDYEQVVFFADSFASASCPLHSAVISKDPLYQRYVNEENLQVLDDFDRSVLHVAALHCHVDILKILPMRDSLTRRDRFGMTPLMYTERSYGDRHVALRILDMFCSQLHDAQVEWRKVLPILAWNMRNEIELEYSVLYAAVKDNLCS
;
A
#
# COMPACT_ATOMS: atom_id res chain seq x y z
N MET A 1 -42.99 46.31 22.86
CA MET A 1 -42.02 46.96 21.94
C MET A 1 -40.67 46.39 22.28
N GLY A 2 -40.43 45.21 21.73
CA GLY A 2 -39.13 44.55 21.77
C GLY A 2 -38.92 44.06 20.37
N ASP A 3 -37.84 44.51 19.74
CA ASP A 3 -37.29 43.95 18.53
C ASP A 3 -35.78 44.03 18.73
N ALA A 4 -35.18 42.86 18.91
CA ALA A 4 -33.75 42.63 18.82
C ALA A 4 -33.55 41.94 17.47
N ASP A 5 -32.88 42.62 16.56
CA ASP A 5 -32.51 42.08 15.25
C ASP A 5 -31.27 41.18 15.44
N GLU A 6 -31.47 39.86 15.38
CA GLU A 6 -30.41 38.89 15.16
C GLU A 6 -30.32 38.63 13.65
N GLU A 7 -29.25 39.13 13.02
CA GLU A 7 -28.89 38.70 11.66
C GLU A 7 -28.15 37.37 11.74
N GLU A 8 -28.81 36.28 11.35
CA GLU A 8 -28.15 35.01 11.02
C GLU A 8 -27.47 35.15 9.65
N SER A 9 -26.14 35.04 9.63
CA SER A 9 -25.39 34.88 8.37
C SER A 9 -25.35 33.40 8.01
N ASP A 10 -26.10 33.01 6.98
CA ASP A 10 -25.99 31.70 6.36
C ASP A 10 -24.65 31.58 5.63
N ASN A 11 -23.69 30.89 6.26
CA ASN A 11 -22.52 30.35 5.55
C ASN A 11 -22.97 29.06 4.85
N GLU A 12 -23.34 29.17 3.57
CA GLU A 12 -23.40 28.02 2.67
C GLU A 12 -21.97 27.47 2.48
N CYS A 13 -21.64 26.41 3.23
CA CYS A 13 -20.46 25.60 2.96
C CYS A 13 -20.63 24.88 1.62
N ASP A 14 -20.04 25.43 0.57
CA ASP A 14 -19.88 24.80 -0.73
C ASP A 14 -19.06 23.50 -0.57
N SER A 15 -19.77 22.38 -0.50
CA SER A 15 -19.22 21.04 -0.25
C SER A 15 -19.02 20.25 -1.54
N SER A 16 -18.97 20.93 -2.69
CA SER A 16 -19.07 20.29 -4.01
C SER A 16 -17.74 19.73 -4.55
N GLU A 17 -16.59 19.97 -3.90
CA GLU A 17 -15.28 19.57 -4.43
C GLU A 17 -14.83 18.14 -4.05
N SER A 18 -15.52 17.43 -3.15
CA SER A 18 -15.11 16.08 -2.68
C SER A 18 -15.83 14.91 -3.36
N GLU A 19 -17.06 15.11 -3.83
CA GLU A 19 -17.84 14.03 -4.47
C GLU A 19 -17.30 13.66 -5.86
N ASP A 20 -16.74 14.62 -6.59
CA ASP A 20 -16.24 14.42 -7.94
C ASP A 20 -14.96 13.55 -7.95
N ASP A 21 -14.07 13.71 -6.97
CA ASP A 21 -12.82 12.90 -6.90
C ASP A 21 -13.14 11.44 -6.56
N PHE A 22 -13.99 11.21 -5.55
CA PHE A 22 -14.42 9.87 -5.14
C PHE A 22 -15.12 9.12 -6.27
N THR A 23 -16.02 9.79 -7.00
CA THR A 23 -16.74 9.17 -8.11
C THR A 23 -15.82 8.82 -9.27
N ASP A 24 -14.77 9.60 -9.52
CA ASP A 24 -13.77 9.30 -10.54
C ASP A 24 -12.81 8.17 -10.12
N ILE A 25 -12.48 8.06 -8.83
CA ILE A 25 -11.76 6.88 -8.32
C ILE A 25 -12.61 5.62 -8.46
N LEU A 26 -13.87 5.63 -8.03
CA LEU A 26 -14.81 4.52 -8.21
C LEU A 26 -14.96 4.13 -9.69
N ARG A 27 -15.08 5.13 -10.57
CA ARG A 27 -15.13 4.92 -12.03
C ARG A 27 -13.83 4.30 -12.55
N GLY A 28 -12.68 4.71 -12.02
CA GLY A 28 -11.37 4.12 -12.28
C GLY A 28 -11.27 2.67 -11.85
N MET A 29 -11.75 2.33 -10.65
CA MET A 29 -11.80 0.96 -10.13
C MET A 29 -12.73 0.08 -10.97
N ILE A 30 -13.93 0.56 -11.29
CA ILE A 30 -14.87 -0.13 -12.18
C ILE A 30 -14.27 -0.30 -13.58
N LYS A 31 -13.53 0.69 -14.08
CA LYS A 31 -12.84 0.60 -15.36
C LYS A 31 -11.71 -0.43 -15.33
N MET A 32 -10.89 -0.47 -14.27
CA MET A 32 -9.91 -1.52 -14.04
C MET A 32 -10.58 -2.91 -14.04
N VAL A 33 -11.73 -3.06 -13.36
CA VAL A 33 -12.56 -4.27 -13.34
C VAL A 33 -13.07 -4.65 -14.75
N SER A 34 -13.53 -3.67 -15.54
CA SER A 34 -14.04 -3.91 -16.90
C SER A 34 -12.94 -4.29 -17.89
N GLU A 35 -11.73 -3.74 -17.70
CA GLU A 35 -10.57 -3.94 -18.57
C GLU A 35 -9.82 -5.25 -18.23
N ALA A 36 -9.86 -5.70 -16.97
CA ALA A 36 -9.37 -7.02 -16.53
C ALA A 36 -10.08 -8.19 -17.24
N ARG A 37 -11.31 -7.96 -17.71
CA ARG A 37 -12.09 -8.96 -18.44
C ARG A 37 -11.90 -8.90 -19.97
N SER A 38 -11.31 -7.83 -20.51
CA SER A 38 -11.21 -7.62 -21.97
C SER A 38 -9.80 -7.65 -22.55
N SER A 39 -8.72 -7.55 -21.77
CA SER A 39 -7.41 -7.32 -22.38
C SER A 39 -6.22 -7.64 -21.49
N LEU A 40 -5.66 -8.84 -21.70
CA LEU A 40 -4.21 -9.02 -21.71
C LEU A 40 -3.60 -7.89 -22.57
N LEU A 41 -2.81 -7.02 -21.93
CA LEU A 41 -1.97 -5.95 -22.48
C LEU A 41 -2.62 -4.57 -22.77
N ARG A 42 -2.08 -3.58 -22.04
CA ARG A 42 -1.81 -2.18 -22.44
C ARG A 42 -3.02 -1.23 -22.54
N LYS A 43 -3.49 -0.77 -21.38
CA LYS A 43 -3.65 0.67 -21.20
C LYS A 43 -2.57 1.13 -20.22
N LYS A 44 -1.87 2.20 -20.58
CA LYS A 44 -0.88 2.83 -19.72
C LYS A 44 -1.67 3.36 -18.52
N GLU A 45 -1.48 2.72 -17.38
CA GLU A 45 -2.12 3.12 -16.12
C GLU A 45 -1.90 4.62 -15.92
N ASN A 46 -2.96 5.33 -15.52
CA ASN A 46 -2.86 6.76 -15.29
C ASN A 46 -2.07 6.96 -13.99
N PRO A 47 -0.84 7.51 -14.02
CA PRO A 47 -0.04 7.65 -12.81
C PRO A 47 -0.72 8.52 -11.76
N GLY A 48 -1.52 9.51 -12.19
CA GLY A 48 -2.29 10.35 -11.28
C GLY A 48 -3.33 9.56 -10.48
N MET A 49 -4.06 8.64 -11.14
CA MET A 49 -5.04 7.80 -10.44
C MET A 49 -4.38 6.79 -9.50
N MET A 50 -3.23 6.23 -9.87
CA MET A 50 -2.51 5.31 -8.98
C MET A 50 -1.98 6.01 -7.73
N ILE A 51 -1.51 7.25 -7.86
CA ILE A 51 -1.10 8.08 -6.72
C ILE A 51 -2.30 8.42 -5.83
N GLN A 52 -3.42 8.85 -6.40
CA GLN A 52 -4.64 9.12 -5.63
C GLN A 52 -5.11 7.88 -4.87
N PHE A 53 -5.13 6.73 -5.54
CA PHE A 53 -5.50 5.47 -4.91
C PHE A 53 -4.52 5.08 -3.79
N LEU A 54 -3.22 5.31 -3.97
CA LEU A 54 -2.23 5.05 -2.93
C LEU A 54 -2.45 5.93 -1.68
N ARG A 55 -2.91 7.18 -1.84
CA ARG A 55 -3.25 8.08 -0.72
C ARG A 55 -4.47 7.64 0.07
N MET A 56 -5.40 6.89 -0.56
CA MET A 56 -6.55 6.35 0.17
C MET A 56 -6.15 5.37 1.27
N TYR A 57 -4.99 4.71 1.14
CA TYR A 57 -4.46 3.85 2.20
C TYR A 57 -3.97 4.61 3.44
N GLU A 58 -3.88 5.94 3.38
CA GLU A 58 -3.47 6.79 4.50
C GLU A 58 -4.66 7.41 5.23
N ASP A 59 -5.86 7.23 4.69
CA ASP A 59 -7.08 7.89 5.15
C ASP A 59 -8.12 6.84 5.58
N ASP A 60 -8.50 6.89 6.85
CA ASP A 60 -9.41 5.94 7.50
C ASP A 60 -10.82 5.97 6.86
N ASP A 61 -11.22 7.12 6.29
CA ASP A 61 -12.52 7.26 5.64
C ASP A 61 -12.66 6.35 4.41
N TYR A 62 -11.54 5.90 3.84
CA TYR A 62 -11.49 5.01 2.68
C TYR A 62 -11.21 3.55 3.02
N GLU A 63 -11.15 3.16 4.30
CA GLU A 63 -10.80 1.79 4.73
C GLU A 63 -11.60 0.71 3.96
N GLN A 64 -12.91 0.90 3.82
CA GLN A 64 -13.79 -0.04 3.12
C GLN A 64 -13.51 -0.11 1.61
N VAL A 65 -13.16 1.04 1.02
CA VAL A 65 -12.88 1.18 -0.42
C VAL A 65 -11.59 0.45 -0.76
N VAL A 66 -10.52 0.70 0.02
CA VAL A 66 -9.24 0.04 -0.18
C VAL A 66 -9.30 -1.44 0.13
N PHE A 67 -10.03 -1.84 1.19
CA PHE A 67 -10.28 -3.25 1.49
C PHE A 67 -11.00 -3.97 0.35
N PHE A 68 -12.03 -3.35 -0.23
CA PHE A 68 -12.74 -3.90 -1.38
C PHE A 68 -11.81 -4.05 -2.59
N ALA A 69 -10.99 -3.04 -2.87
CA ALA A 69 -10.00 -3.08 -3.95
C ALA A 69 -8.99 -4.22 -3.78
N ASP A 70 -8.46 -4.37 -2.56
CA ASP A 70 -7.48 -5.41 -2.23
C ASP A 70 -8.09 -6.80 -2.33
N SER A 71 -9.30 -6.95 -1.80
CA SER A 71 -10.06 -8.20 -1.90
C SER A 71 -10.31 -8.57 -3.36
N PHE A 72 -10.61 -7.59 -4.20
CA PHE A 72 -10.82 -7.82 -5.62
C PHE A 72 -9.51 -8.17 -6.36
N ALA A 73 -8.47 -7.35 -6.20
CA ALA A 73 -7.18 -7.57 -6.85
C ALA A 73 -6.56 -8.92 -6.47
N SER A 74 -6.78 -9.36 -5.23
CA SER A 74 -6.31 -10.64 -4.70
C SER A 74 -7.24 -11.81 -4.93
N ALA A 75 -8.38 -11.66 -5.62
CA ALA A 75 -9.43 -12.69 -5.66
C ALA A 75 -8.96 -14.06 -6.18
N SER A 76 -7.93 -14.09 -7.04
CA SER A 76 -7.31 -15.32 -7.57
C SER A 76 -6.04 -15.75 -6.81
N CYS A 77 -5.70 -15.05 -5.73
CA CYS A 77 -4.47 -15.20 -4.97
C CYS A 77 -4.79 -15.64 -3.52
N PRO A 78 -4.96 -16.94 -3.25
CA PRO A 78 -5.52 -17.41 -1.98
C PRO A 78 -4.71 -16.99 -0.76
N LEU A 79 -3.38 -16.90 -0.89
CA LEU A 79 -2.52 -16.42 0.19
C LEU A 79 -2.70 -14.92 0.44
N HIS A 80 -2.77 -14.08 -0.60
CA HIS A 80 -3.05 -12.65 -0.47
C HIS A 80 -4.40 -12.41 0.19
N SER A 81 -5.46 -13.08 -0.28
CA SER A 81 -6.80 -12.93 0.31
C SER A 81 -6.80 -13.30 1.79
N ALA A 82 -6.12 -14.39 2.17
CA ALA A 82 -6.00 -14.80 3.57
C ALA A 82 -5.27 -13.76 4.43
N VAL A 83 -4.25 -13.09 3.89
CA VAL A 83 -3.53 -12.00 4.57
C VAL A 83 -4.41 -10.76 4.74
N ILE A 84 -5.10 -10.34 3.67
CA ILE A 84 -6.01 -9.18 3.67
C ILE A 84 -7.13 -9.37 4.69
N SER A 85 -7.74 -10.56 4.71
CA SER A 85 -8.81 -10.89 5.64
C SER A 85 -8.34 -11.25 7.05
N LYS A 86 -7.02 -11.23 7.31
CA LYS A 86 -6.40 -11.67 8.58
C LYS A 86 -6.88 -13.07 9.00
N ASP A 87 -7.02 -13.99 8.04
CA ASP A 87 -7.48 -15.37 8.29
C ASP A 87 -6.47 -16.10 9.20
N PRO A 88 -6.84 -16.56 10.40
CA PRO A 88 -5.92 -17.26 11.30
C PRO A 88 -5.39 -18.58 10.71
N LEU A 89 -6.02 -19.11 9.67
CA LEU A 89 -5.60 -20.32 8.96
C LEU A 89 -4.77 -20.03 7.71
N TYR A 90 -4.25 -18.80 7.52
CA TYR A 90 -3.45 -18.40 6.34
C TYR A 90 -2.31 -19.37 6.01
N GLN A 91 -1.74 -20.03 7.02
CA GLN A 91 -0.63 -20.98 6.92
C GLN A 91 -0.92 -22.13 5.94
N ARG A 92 -2.19 -22.54 5.78
CA ARG A 92 -2.57 -23.59 4.81
C ARG A 92 -2.34 -23.21 3.36
N TYR A 93 -2.22 -21.91 3.08
CA TYR A 93 -1.99 -21.38 1.75
C TYR A 93 -0.50 -21.05 1.50
N VAL A 94 0.38 -21.25 2.49
CA VAL A 94 1.81 -21.00 2.35
C VAL A 94 2.46 -22.19 1.67
N ASN A 95 2.70 -22.05 0.36
CA ASN A 95 3.43 -23.00 -0.47
C ASN A 95 4.22 -22.25 -1.55
N GLU A 96 5.16 -22.93 -2.20
CA GLU A 96 6.07 -22.30 -3.18
C GLU A 96 5.32 -21.60 -4.33
N GLU A 97 4.23 -22.18 -4.82
CA GLU A 97 3.41 -21.60 -5.89
C GLU A 97 2.78 -20.28 -5.44
N ASN A 98 2.05 -20.28 -4.32
CA ASN A 98 1.36 -19.11 -3.80
C ASN A 98 2.31 -17.98 -3.37
N LEU A 99 3.54 -18.29 -2.99
CA LEU A 99 4.55 -17.28 -2.64
C LEU A 99 5.03 -16.45 -3.84
N GLN A 100 4.93 -17.00 -5.05
CA GLN A 100 5.40 -16.35 -6.28
C GLN A 100 4.28 -15.64 -7.05
N VAL A 101 3.03 -15.85 -6.67
CA VAL A 101 1.86 -15.20 -7.27
C VAL A 101 1.88 -13.70 -6.97
N LEU A 102 1.45 -12.90 -7.95
CA LEU A 102 1.20 -11.48 -7.81
C LEU A 102 -0.30 -11.23 -7.96
N ASP A 103 -0.83 -10.28 -7.21
CA ASP A 103 -2.21 -9.82 -7.42
C ASP A 103 -2.32 -8.89 -8.63
N ASP A 104 -3.52 -8.40 -8.92
CA ASP A 104 -3.77 -7.54 -10.08
C ASP A 104 -3.08 -6.16 -9.99
N PHE A 105 -2.56 -5.77 -8.81
CA PHE A 105 -1.71 -4.59 -8.63
C PHE A 105 -0.21 -4.92 -8.77
N ASP A 106 0.13 -6.12 -9.23
CA ASP A 106 1.48 -6.70 -9.30
C ASP A 106 2.16 -6.82 -7.91
N ARG A 107 1.38 -6.86 -6.83
CA ARG A 107 1.90 -6.98 -5.46
C ARG A 107 2.21 -8.43 -5.14
N SER A 108 3.41 -8.66 -4.62
CA SER A 108 3.73 -9.93 -3.95
C SER A 108 3.06 -10.01 -2.57
N VAL A 109 2.98 -11.21 -2.00
CA VAL A 109 2.44 -11.40 -0.64
C VAL A 109 3.14 -10.52 0.42
N LEU A 110 4.43 -10.21 0.26
CA LEU A 110 5.13 -9.28 1.15
C LEU A 110 4.58 -7.84 1.12
N HIS A 111 4.18 -7.33 -0.05
CA HIS A 111 3.59 -5.99 -0.15
C HIS A 111 2.28 -5.97 0.65
N VAL A 112 1.42 -6.96 0.41
CA VAL A 112 0.12 -7.13 1.08
C VAL A 112 0.30 -7.33 2.60
N ALA A 113 1.27 -8.15 3.02
CA ALA A 113 1.55 -8.38 4.43
C ALA A 113 2.05 -7.12 5.16
N ALA A 114 2.88 -6.30 4.51
CA ALA A 114 3.33 -5.03 5.06
C ALA A 114 2.17 -4.02 5.14
N LEU A 115 1.38 -3.91 4.07
CA LEU A 115 0.23 -3.00 3.99
C LEU A 115 -0.84 -3.31 5.05
N HIS A 116 -1.22 -4.58 5.20
CA HIS A 116 -2.26 -5.00 6.16
C HIS A 116 -1.72 -5.34 7.56
N CYS A 117 -0.46 -4.99 7.83
CA CYS A 117 0.19 -5.15 9.13
C CYS A 117 0.18 -6.59 9.68
N HIS A 118 0.27 -7.58 8.80
CA HIS A 118 0.18 -8.99 9.18
C HIS A 118 1.54 -9.53 9.65
N VAL A 119 1.99 -9.14 10.84
CA VAL A 119 3.36 -9.39 11.31
C VAL A 119 3.73 -10.88 11.40
N ASP A 120 2.78 -11.77 11.67
CA ASP A 120 3.08 -13.19 11.84
C ASP A 120 3.41 -13.91 10.53
N ILE A 121 2.78 -13.52 9.41
CA ILE A 121 3.16 -14.12 8.12
C ILE A 121 4.57 -13.67 7.72
N LEU A 122 4.94 -12.42 8.03
CA LEU A 122 6.29 -11.93 7.71
C LEU A 122 7.34 -12.88 8.26
N LYS A 123 7.20 -13.42 9.49
CA LYS A 123 8.14 -14.36 10.14
C LYS A 123 8.49 -15.60 9.33
N ILE A 124 7.64 -15.99 8.37
CA ILE A 124 7.80 -17.24 7.60
C ILE A 124 7.97 -17.01 6.09
N LEU A 125 7.90 -15.77 5.61
CA LEU A 125 8.02 -15.46 4.19
C LEU A 125 9.49 -15.32 3.77
N PRO A 126 9.93 -15.91 2.65
CA PRO A 126 11.25 -15.66 2.12
C PRO A 126 11.34 -14.22 1.58
N MET A 127 12.29 -13.45 2.12
CA MET A 127 12.38 -12.01 1.83
C MET A 127 13.16 -11.64 0.56
N ARG A 128 14.12 -12.48 0.13
CA ARG A 128 15.26 -12.04 -0.72
C ARG A 128 14.88 -11.26 -1.99
N ASP A 129 14.10 -11.85 -2.88
CA ASP A 129 13.88 -11.28 -4.23
C ASP A 129 12.70 -10.31 -4.30
N SER A 130 11.86 -10.32 -3.27
CA SER A 130 10.61 -9.56 -3.25
C SER A 130 10.78 -8.17 -2.61
N LEU A 131 11.89 -7.91 -1.91
CA LEU A 131 12.14 -6.61 -1.25
C LEU A 131 12.37 -5.43 -2.19
N THR A 132 13.01 -5.66 -3.34
CA THR A 132 13.36 -4.60 -4.29
C THR A 132 12.32 -4.43 -5.40
N ARG A 133 11.38 -5.39 -5.51
CA ARG A 133 10.29 -5.37 -6.47
C ARG A 133 9.40 -4.16 -6.18
N ARG A 134 9.02 -3.46 -7.24
CA ARG A 134 8.00 -2.41 -7.23
C ARG A 134 6.71 -2.98 -7.80
N ASP A 135 5.59 -2.66 -7.18
CA ASP A 135 4.25 -2.92 -7.69
C ASP A 135 3.78 -1.82 -8.65
N ARG A 136 2.49 -1.82 -9.02
CA ARG A 136 1.90 -0.81 -9.92
C ARG A 136 1.77 0.59 -9.33
N PHE A 137 1.85 0.71 -8.01
CA PHE A 137 1.93 1.99 -7.31
C PHE A 137 3.38 2.49 -7.25
N GLY A 138 4.35 1.71 -7.71
CA GLY A 138 5.76 2.03 -7.57
C GLY A 138 6.30 1.72 -6.17
N MET A 139 5.55 0.99 -5.34
CA MET A 139 5.91 0.72 -3.95
C MET A 139 6.64 -0.60 -3.84
N THR A 140 7.63 -0.66 -2.95
CA THR A 140 8.20 -1.94 -2.48
C THR A 140 7.54 -2.37 -1.18
N PRO A 141 7.70 -3.63 -0.71
CA PRO A 141 7.12 -4.06 0.56
C PRO A 141 7.57 -3.22 1.75
N LEU A 142 8.85 -2.80 1.75
CA LEU A 142 9.42 -1.99 2.82
C LEU A 142 8.84 -0.57 2.83
N MET A 143 8.40 -0.04 1.69
CA MET A 143 7.81 1.30 1.64
C MET A 143 6.39 1.35 2.20
N TYR A 144 5.67 0.23 2.18
CA TYR A 144 4.34 0.13 2.78
C TYR A 144 4.34 0.19 4.31
N THR A 145 5.49 0.02 4.97
CA THR A 145 5.58 0.09 6.44
C THR A 145 5.32 1.50 6.97
N GLU A 146 5.56 2.54 6.17
CA GLU A 146 5.30 3.94 6.54
C GLU A 146 3.82 4.34 6.34
N ARG A 147 3.03 3.49 5.66
CA ARG A 147 1.63 3.75 5.31
C ARG A 147 0.63 2.97 6.17
N SER A 148 1.11 2.24 7.16
CA SER A 148 0.26 1.48 8.07
C SER A 148 -0.62 2.42 8.92
N TYR A 149 -1.94 2.27 8.81
CA TYR A 149 -2.94 3.02 9.57
C TYR A 149 -2.63 3.11 11.08
N GLY A 150 -2.75 4.32 11.62
CA GLY A 150 -3.00 4.62 13.04
C GLY A 150 -1.87 4.40 14.06
N ASP A 151 -1.04 3.36 13.91
CA ASP A 151 -0.09 2.96 14.96
C ASP A 151 1.36 2.85 14.47
N ARG A 152 2.12 3.91 14.76
CA ARG A 152 3.58 3.95 14.57
C ARG A 152 4.28 2.75 15.23
N HIS A 153 3.76 2.19 16.31
CA HIS A 153 4.34 1.00 16.93
C HIS A 153 4.21 -0.25 16.05
N VAL A 154 3.13 -0.37 15.28
CA VAL A 154 2.94 -1.47 14.33
C VAL A 154 3.88 -1.31 13.15
N ALA A 155 4.01 -0.10 12.58
CA ALA A 155 4.99 0.21 11.55
C ALA A 155 6.41 -0.14 11.99
N LEU A 156 6.81 0.28 13.19
CA LEU A 156 8.11 -0.05 13.78
C LEU A 156 8.31 -1.56 13.99
N ARG A 157 7.27 -2.29 14.39
CA ARG A 157 7.33 -3.76 14.50
C ARG A 157 7.51 -4.46 13.16
N ILE A 158 6.86 -3.96 12.11
CA ILE A 158 7.02 -4.51 10.76
C ILE A 158 8.46 -4.25 10.30
N LEU A 159 8.97 -3.04 10.48
CA LEU A 159 10.35 -2.69 10.17
C LEU A 159 11.34 -3.56 10.96
N ASP A 160 11.12 -3.74 12.26
CA ASP A 160 11.93 -4.62 13.11
C ASP A 160 11.91 -6.08 12.62
N MET A 161 10.75 -6.57 12.16
CA MET A 161 10.61 -7.89 11.57
C MET A 161 11.38 -8.03 10.25
N PHE A 162 11.30 -7.01 9.37
CA PHE A 162 12.10 -6.95 8.15
C PHE A 162 13.59 -6.99 8.49
N CYS A 163 14.05 -6.13 9.40
CA CYS A 163 15.45 -6.08 9.83
C CYS A 163 15.93 -7.41 10.41
N SER A 164 15.14 -8.03 11.29
CA SER A 164 15.50 -9.30 11.95
C SER A 164 15.70 -10.43 10.95
N GLN A 165 14.79 -10.59 9.99
CA GLN A 165 14.93 -11.67 9.00
C GLN A 165 16.06 -11.42 8.00
N LEU A 166 16.37 -10.16 7.73
CA LEU A 166 17.43 -9.81 6.81
C LEU A 166 18.81 -9.90 7.44
N HIS A 167 18.91 -9.82 8.77
CA HIS A 167 20.13 -10.14 9.50
C HIS A 167 20.57 -11.58 9.27
N ASP A 168 19.61 -12.51 9.27
CA ASP A 168 19.89 -13.95 9.17
C ASP A 168 19.90 -14.46 7.71
N ALA A 169 19.39 -13.67 6.77
CA ALA A 169 19.37 -14.01 5.36
C ALA A 169 20.75 -13.76 4.73
N GLN A 170 21.16 -14.64 3.80
CA GLN A 170 22.36 -14.45 2.98
C GLN A 170 22.17 -13.31 1.95
N VAL A 171 21.75 -12.11 2.33
CA VAL A 171 21.47 -11.04 1.36
C VAL A 171 22.77 -10.43 0.86
N GLU A 172 22.91 -10.32 -0.46
CA GLU A 172 23.98 -9.54 -1.10
C GLU A 172 23.68 -8.04 -0.93
N TRP A 173 23.81 -7.52 0.29
CA TRP A 173 23.42 -6.16 0.64
C TRP A 173 24.05 -5.08 -0.22
N ARG A 174 25.28 -5.32 -0.70
CA ARG A 174 25.97 -4.45 -1.67
C ARG A 174 25.17 -4.24 -2.96
N LYS A 175 24.35 -5.21 -3.37
CA LYS A 175 23.46 -5.12 -4.54
C LYS A 175 22.09 -4.57 -4.18
N VAL A 176 21.55 -4.97 -3.03
CA VAL A 176 20.17 -4.65 -2.60
C VAL A 176 20.04 -3.22 -2.07
N LEU A 177 20.95 -2.76 -1.20
CA LEU A 177 20.86 -1.45 -0.55
C LEU A 177 20.82 -0.28 -1.54
N PRO A 178 21.65 -0.23 -2.60
CA PRO A 178 21.58 0.86 -3.58
C PRO A 178 20.21 0.95 -4.27
N ILE A 179 19.57 -0.20 -4.53
CA ILE A 179 18.26 -0.26 -5.17
C ILE A 179 17.17 0.22 -4.21
N LEU A 180 17.17 -0.27 -2.96
CA LEU A 180 16.22 0.18 -1.94
C LEU A 180 16.34 1.69 -1.69
N ALA A 181 17.56 2.20 -1.55
CA ALA A 181 17.80 3.63 -1.35
C ALA A 181 17.40 4.45 -2.59
N TRP A 182 17.60 3.93 -3.81
CA TRP A 182 17.10 4.58 -5.02
C TRP A 182 15.57 4.61 -5.06
N ASN A 183 14.91 3.49 -4.78
CA ASN A 183 13.44 3.43 -4.71
C ASN A 183 12.93 4.47 -3.72
N MET A 184 13.44 4.48 -2.49
CA MET A 184 12.99 5.40 -1.43
C MET A 184 13.18 6.86 -1.81
N ARG A 185 14.30 7.23 -2.44
CA ARG A 185 14.57 8.62 -2.84
C ARG A 185 13.72 9.13 -4.00
N ASN A 186 13.20 8.23 -4.83
CA ASN A 186 12.45 8.60 -6.03
C ASN A 186 10.93 8.43 -5.86
N GLU A 187 10.48 8.01 -4.67
CA GLU A 187 9.06 7.91 -4.38
C GLU A 187 8.56 9.23 -3.78
N ILE A 188 7.73 9.93 -4.54
CA ILE A 188 7.30 11.31 -4.20
C ILE A 188 6.50 11.34 -2.90
N GLU A 189 5.72 10.29 -2.66
CA GLU A 189 4.91 10.18 -1.45
C GLU A 189 5.73 9.79 -0.21
N LEU A 190 7.03 9.53 -0.35
CA LEU A 190 7.93 9.27 0.77
C LEU A 190 8.82 10.45 1.13
N GLU A 191 8.73 11.60 0.47
CA GLU A 191 9.64 12.74 0.68
C GLU A 191 9.73 13.21 2.15
N TYR A 192 8.66 13.00 2.94
CA TYR A 192 8.61 13.33 4.36
C TYR A 192 8.69 12.12 5.30
N SER A 193 8.86 10.90 4.77
CA SER A 193 8.93 9.67 5.56
C SER A 193 10.25 9.51 6.32
N VAL A 194 10.24 8.71 7.39
CA VAL A 194 11.45 8.41 8.17
C VAL A 194 12.45 7.62 7.33
N LEU A 195 11.97 6.70 6.50
CA LEU A 195 12.79 5.92 5.58
C LEU A 195 13.52 6.82 4.57
N TYR A 196 12.84 7.81 3.99
CA TYR A 196 13.46 8.76 3.07
C TYR A 196 14.53 9.61 3.76
N ALA A 197 14.25 10.16 4.95
CA ALA A 197 15.22 10.93 5.72
C ALA A 197 16.49 10.10 6.00
N ALA A 198 16.32 8.83 6.40
CA ALA A 198 17.43 7.92 6.65
C ALA A 198 18.35 7.72 5.44
N VAL A 199 17.80 7.62 4.22
CA VAL A 199 18.60 7.44 2.99
C VAL A 199 19.08 8.73 2.34
N LYS A 200 18.43 9.87 2.62
CA LYS A 200 18.82 11.18 2.09
C LYS A 200 20.05 11.73 2.79
N ASP A 201 20.09 11.61 4.11
CA ASP A 201 21.19 12.15 4.94
C ASP A 201 22.45 11.28 4.90
N ASN A 202 22.46 10.24 4.05
CA ASN A 202 23.55 9.28 3.93
C ASN A 202 23.89 8.61 5.27
N LEU A 203 22.92 8.49 6.20
CA LEU A 203 23.11 7.76 7.47
C LEU A 203 23.39 6.26 7.23
N CYS A 204 23.25 5.79 6.00
CA CYS A 204 23.53 4.42 5.57
C CYS A 204 24.90 4.24 4.90
N SER A 205 25.78 5.26 4.83
CA SER A 205 27.13 5.16 4.24
C SER A 205 28.24 4.90 5.25
#